data_AF-A0AA37IFR4-F1
#
_entry.id   AF-A0AA37IFR4-F1
#
_cell.length_a   1.000
_cell.length_b   1.000
_cell.length_c   1.000
_cell.angle_alpha   90.00
_cell.angle_beta   90.00
_cell.angle_gamma   90.00
#
_symmetry.space_group_name_H-M   'P 1'
#
loop_
_entity.id
_entity.type
_entity.pdbx_description
1 polymer ?
#
loop_
_entity_poly.entity_id
_entity_poly.type
_entity_poly.pdbx_seq_one_letter_code
_entity_poly.pdbx_strand_id
1 'polypeptide(L)' 'MDIERLANDSGMLVVLDGRIGRAEYKSVYGSFQALQRFADNLLQSISSETSDDRADHPLHRDY' A
#
# COMPACT_ATOMS: atom_id res chain seq x y z
N MET A 1 -0.60 -1.79 -5.73
CA MET A 1 -0.85 -0.80 -4.65
C MET A 1 -0.09 0.52 -4.87
N ASP A 2 -0.74 1.69 -4.74
CA ASP A 2 -0.10 3.02 -4.75
C ASP A 2 0.15 3.52 -3.32
N ILE A 3 1.39 3.37 -2.85
CA ILE A 3 1.77 3.66 -1.45
C ILE A 3 1.81 5.16 -1.14
N GLU A 4 2.03 6.01 -2.14
CA GLU A 4 2.09 7.47 -1.94
C GLU A 4 0.71 8.05 -1.76
N ARG A 5 -0.24 7.56 -2.55
CA ARG A 5 -1.64 7.90 -2.36
C ARG A 5 -2.12 7.44 -0.99
N LEU A 6 -1.75 6.22 -0.58
CA LEU A 6 -2.08 5.72 0.75
C LEU A 6 -1.54 6.61 1.86
N ALA A 7 -0.27 7.04 1.75
CA ALA A 7 0.34 7.96 2.71
C ALA A 7 -0.43 9.30 2.78
N ASN A 8 -0.77 9.90 1.63
CA ASN A 8 -1.54 11.14 1.57
C ASN A 8 -2.94 10.97 2.20
N ASP A 9 -3.66 9.92 1.86
CA ASP A 9 -5.01 9.65 2.37
C ASP A 9 -5.02 9.40 3.89
N SER A 10 -3.91 8.88 4.43
CA SER A 10 -3.70 8.71 5.87
C SER A 10 -3.27 9.99 6.60
N GLY A 11 -3.07 11.10 5.88
CA GLY A 11 -2.68 12.40 6.43
C GLY A 11 -1.17 12.59 6.57
N MET A 12 -0.36 11.81 5.84
CA MET A 12 1.09 11.98 5.76
C MET A 12 1.44 12.90 4.59
N LEU A 13 2.35 13.85 4.81
CA LEU A 13 2.96 14.64 3.76
C LEU A 13 4.09 13.82 3.11
N VAL A 14 3.94 13.52 1.81
CA VAL A 14 4.97 12.85 1.02
C VAL A 14 5.91 13.88 0.40
N VAL A 15 7.21 13.74 0.66
CA VAL A 15 8.27 14.58 0.12
C VAL A 15 9.20 13.71 -0.71
N LEU A 16 9.41 14.08 -1.97
CA LEU A 16 10.38 13.42 -2.83
C LEU A 16 11.79 13.83 -2.41
N ASP A 17 12.53 12.91 -1.81
CA ASP A 17 13.87 13.20 -1.27
C ASP A 17 14.94 12.49 -2.10
N GLY A 18 15.04 12.91 -3.36
CA GLY A 18 16.15 12.61 -4.24
C GLY A 18 16.21 11.19 -4.85
N ARG A 19 17.06 11.09 -5.87
CA ARG A 19 17.43 9.82 -6.51
C ARG A 19 18.91 9.57 -6.27
N ILE A 20 19.24 8.50 -5.57
CA ILE A 20 20.64 8.07 -5.39
C ILE A 20 20.89 6.90 -6.33
N GLY A 21 21.67 7.16 -7.39
CA GLY A 21 21.88 6.20 -8.48
C GLY A 21 20.58 5.90 -9.24
N ARG A 22 20.06 4.67 -9.10
CA ARG A 22 18.79 4.20 -9.69
C ARG A 22 17.64 4.10 -8.68
N ALA A 23 17.92 4.29 -7.41
CA ALA A 23 16.90 4.21 -6.36
C ALA A 23 16.30 5.60 -6.13
N GLU A 24 14.98 5.67 -6.14
CA GLU A 24 14.21 6.85 -5.76
C GLU A 24 13.81 6.74 -4.29
N TYR A 25 13.99 7.84 -3.55
CA TYR A 25 13.69 7.89 -2.13
C TYR A 25 12.58 8.90 -1.89
N LYS A 26 11.65 8.54 -1.01
CA LYS A 26 10.55 9.40 -0.57
C LYS A 26 10.53 9.42 0.94
N SER A 27 10.55 10.61 1.49
CA SER A 27 10.39 10.87 2.92
C SER A 27 8.91 11.16 3.19
N VAL A 28 8.39 10.72 4.33
CA VAL A 28 7.03 11.07 4.76
C VAL A 28 7.04 11.66 6.16
N TYR A 29 6.20 12.66 6.38
CA TYR A 29 6.09 13.35 7.66
C TYR A 29 4.62 13.46 8.07
N GLY A 30 4.34 13.36 9.36
CA GLY A 30 2.98 13.46 9.87
C GLY A 30 2.92 13.25 11.38
N SER A 31 1.71 13.32 11.93
CA SER A 31 1.49 12.97 13.34
C SER A 31 1.60 11.45 13.54
N PHE A 32 1.84 11.02 14.78
CA PHE A 32 1.82 9.59 15.12
C PHE A 32 0.48 8.94 14.78
N GLN A 33 -0.62 9.70 14.91
CA GLN A 33 -1.95 9.22 14.55
C GLN A 33 -2.11 9.00 13.05
N ALA A 34 -1.50 9.84 12.21
CA ALA A 34 -1.45 9.65 10.76
C ALA A 34 -0.62 8.41 10.38
N LEU A 35 0.52 8.19 11.06
CA LEU A 35 1.32 6.98 10.89
C LEU A 35 0.54 5.71 11.23
N GLN A 36 -0.25 5.74 12.30
CA GLN A 36 -1.08 4.59 12.69
C GLN A 36 -2.16 4.30 11.63
N ARG A 37 -2.87 5.33 11.14
CA ARG A 37 -3.84 5.18 10.03
C ARG A 37 -3.20 4.62 8.77
N PHE A 38 -1.98 5.04 8.47
CA PHE A 38 -1.23 4.54 7.32
C PHE A 38 -0.93 3.04 7.45
N ALA A 39 -0.46 2.59 8.62
CA ALA A 39 -0.21 1.18 8.88
C ALA A 39 -1.49 0.33 8.76
N ASP A 40 -2.61 0.82 9.31
CA ASP A 40 -3.90 0.13 9.23
C ASP A 40 -4.38 -0.01 7.78
N ASN A 41 -4.31 1.08 7.00
CA ASN A 41 -4.71 1.07 5.60
C ASN A 41 -3.80 0.20 4.72
N LEU A 42 -2.50 0.13 5.03
CA LEU A 42 -1.53 -0.72 4.36
C LEU A 42 -1.87 -2.21 4.56
N LEU A 43 -2.16 -2.61 5.81
CA LEU A 43 -2.55 -3.98 6.12
C LEU A 43 -3.86 -4.38 5.44
N GLN A 44 -4.84 -3.47 5.39
CA GLN A 44 -6.11 -3.71 4.69
C GLN A 44 -5.91 -3.87 3.17
N SER A 45 -5.06 -3.02 2.58
CA SER A 45 -4.76 -3.08 1.14
C SER A 45 -4.12 -4.40 0.73
N ILE A 46 -3.11 -4.86 1.49
CA ILE A 46 -2.44 -6.14 1.26
C ILE A 46 -3.42 -7.33 1.40
N SER A 47 -4.34 -7.24 2.38
CA SER A 47 -5.33 -8.28 2.62
C SER A 47 -6.35 -8.37 1.47
N SER A 48 -6.76 -7.23 0.90
CA SER A 48 -7.67 -7.17 -0.23
C SER A 48 -7.07 -7.75 -1.52
N GLU A 49 -5.78 -7.52 -1.76
CA GLU A 49 -5.07 -8.03 -2.95
C GLU A 49 -4.93 -9.56 -2.91
N THR A 50 -4.83 -10.14 -1.72
CA THR A 50 -4.70 -11.61 -1.53
C THR A 50 -6.04 -12.37 -1.72
N SER A 51 -7.17 -11.67 -1.65
CA SER A 51 -8.50 -12.27 -1.80
C SER A 51 -8.96 -12.37 -3.25
N ASP A 52 -8.44 -11.52 -4.14
CA ASP A 52 -8.85 -11.45 -5.55
C ASP A 52 -8.29 -12.62 -6.38
N ASP A 53 -7.10 -13.15 -6.03
CA ASP A 53 -6.46 -14.27 -6.75
C ASP A 53 -7.14 -15.63 -6.55
N ARG A 54 -7.97 -15.81 -5.50
CA ARG A 54 -8.59 -17.12 -5.20
C ARG A 54 -9.94 -17.34 -5.89
N ALA A 55 -10.52 -16.31 -6.51
CA ALA A 55 -11.87 -16.40 -7.08
C ALA A 55 -11.90 -16.91 -8.54
N ASP A 56 -10.74 -17.02 -9.21
CA ASP A 56 -10.67 -17.33 -10.65
C ASP A 56 -10.09 -18.71 -11.00
N HIS A 57 -10.09 -19.65 -10.05
CA HIS A 57 -9.90 -21.07 -10.40
C HIS A 57 -11.27 -21.75 -10.47
N PRO A 58 -11.84 -21.99 -11.68
CA PRO A 58 -13.00 -22.84 -11.79
C PRO A 58 -12.58 -24.21 -11.27
N LEU A 59 -13.29 -24.70 -10.25
CA LEU A 59 -13.23 -26.09 -9.87
C LEU A 59 -13.62 -26.90 -11.11
N HIS A 60 -12.63 -27.36 -11.88
CA HIS A 60 -12.83 -28.32 -12.95
C HIS A 60 -13.34 -29.59 -12.27
N ARG A 61 -14.66 -29.68 -12.20
CA ARG A 61 -15.37 -30.80 -11.61
C ARG A 61 -15.37 -31.87 -12.69
N ASP A 62 -14.31 -32.68 -12.69
CA ASP A 62 -14.26 -33.91 -13.46
C ASP A 62 -15.46 -34.78 -13.04
N TYR A 63 -16.37 -35.00 -13.99
CA TYR A 63 -17.43 -36.01 -13.97
C TYR A 63 -17.19 -36.96 -15.13
#